data_AF-A0A5S5BVQ3-F1
#
_entry.id   AF-A0A5S5BVQ3-F1
#
_cell.length_a   1.000
_cell.length_b   1.000
_cell.length_c   1.000
_cell.angle_alpha   90.00
_cell.angle_beta   90.00
_cell.angle_gamma   90.00
#
_symmetry.space_group_name_H-M   'P 1'
#
loop_
_entity.id
_entity.type
_entity.pdbx_description
1 polymer ?
#
loop_
_entity_poly.entity_id
_entity_poly.type
_entity_poly.pdbx_seq_one_letter_code
_entity_poly.pdbx_strand_id
1 'polypeptide(L)'
;MTSCMSKIFRYSIKKDELVQIGEELDCMQAYMKIISIRYENKFSMDMHVDERLLEMKTPKMILQPIVENSVYHGLERMDQGGRL
;
A
#
# COMPACT_ATOMS: atom_id res chain seq x y z
N MET A 1 10.08 -9.37 -5.76
CA MET A 1 10.40 -7.97 -5.42
C MET A 1 10.31 -7.06 -6.65
N THR A 2 10.96 -7.39 -7.76
CA THR A 2 10.93 -6.61 -9.02
C THR A 2 9.51 -6.33 -9.53
N SER A 3 8.62 -7.34 -9.49
CA SER A 3 7.22 -7.18 -9.91
C SER A 3 6.43 -6.17 -9.07
N CYS A 4 6.68 -6.09 -7.77
CA CYS A 4 6.04 -5.14 -6.86
C CYS A 4 6.50 -3.70 -7.13
N MET A 5 7.82 -3.50 -7.28
CA MET A 5 8.39 -2.21 -7.64
C MET A 5 7.85 -1.71 -8.98
N SER A 6 7.78 -2.57 -10.00
CA SER A 6 7.18 -2.20 -11.28
C SER A 6 5.69 -1.87 -11.17
N LYS A 7 4.94 -2.51 -10.25
CA LYS A 7 3.51 -2.21 -10.02
C LYS A 7 3.35 -0.80 -9.44
N ILE A 8 4.12 -0.48 -8.40
CA ILE A 8 4.13 0.86 -7.79
C ILE A 8 4.53 1.92 -8.81
N PHE A 9 5.60 1.67 -9.59
CA PHE A 9 6.06 2.62 -10.61
C PHE A 9 5.03 2.85 -11.71
N ARG A 10 4.41 1.79 -12.27
CA ARG A 10 3.35 1.95 -13.28
C ARG A 10 2.15 2.72 -12.74
N TYR A 11 1.81 2.49 -11.48
CA TYR A 11 0.72 3.17 -10.82
C TYR A 11 1.05 4.67 -10.60
N SER A 12 2.28 5.01 -10.18
CA SER A 12 2.65 6.42 -9.93
C SER A 12 2.65 7.26 -11.20
N ILE A 13 3.10 6.71 -12.33
CA ILE A 13 3.13 7.40 -13.63
C ILE A 13 1.78 7.43 -14.36
N LYS A 14 0.73 6.82 -13.80
CA LYS A 14 -0.61 6.84 -14.39
C LYS A 14 -1.10 8.29 -14.52
N LYS A 15 -1.63 8.67 -15.69
CA LYS A 15 -2.03 10.05 -15.97
C LYS A 15 -3.33 10.45 -15.27
N ASP A 16 -4.18 9.49 -14.94
CA ASP A 16 -5.47 9.75 -14.30
C ASP A 16 -5.30 10.33 -12.89
N GLU A 17 -5.97 11.44 -12.61
CA GLU A 17 -6.02 12.02 -11.27
C GLU A 17 -6.95 11.25 -10.33
N LEU A 18 -7.95 10.57 -10.91
CA LEU A 18 -8.90 9.70 -10.20
C LEU A 18 -8.69 8.24 -10.61
N VAL A 19 -8.50 7.37 -9.63
CA VAL A 19 -8.30 5.93 -9.81
C VAL A 19 -9.34 5.15 -9.03
N GLN A 20 -9.56 3.90 -9.42
CA GLN A 20 -10.44 3.02 -8.66
C GLN A 20 -9.82 2.72 -7.29
N ILE A 21 -10.64 2.60 -6.25
CA ILE A 21 -10.17 2.20 -4.91
C ILE A 21 -9.42 0.87 -4.99
N GLY A 22 -9.86 -0.07 -5.82
CA GLY A 22 -9.14 -1.33 -6.04
C GLY A 22 -7.70 -1.12 -6.52
N GLU A 23 -7.43 -0.10 -7.35
CA GLU A 23 -6.09 0.22 -7.82
C GLU A 23 -5.19 0.82 -6.72
N GLU A 24 -5.76 1.62 -5.82
CA GLU A 24 -5.05 2.09 -4.61
C GLU A 24 -4.62 0.90 -3.75
N LEU A 25 -5.57 0.02 -3.43
CA LEU A 25 -5.34 -1.15 -2.57
C LEU A 25 -4.29 -2.08 -3.17
N ASP A 26 -4.34 -2.28 -4.48
CA ASP A 26 -3.36 -3.05 -5.24
C ASP A 26 -1.95 -2.48 -5.15
N CYS A 27 -1.84 -1.15 -5.17
CA CYS A 27 -0.57 -0.45 -4.97
C CYS A 27 -0.09 -0.61 -3.53
N MET A 28 -0.98 -0.46 -2.54
CA MET A 28 -0.66 -0.62 -1.11
C MET A 28 -0.22 -2.05 -0.78
N GLN A 29 -0.83 -3.06 -1.37
CA GLN A 29 -0.38 -4.46 -1.24
C GLN A 29 1.02 -4.67 -1.79
N ALA A 30 1.32 -4.10 -2.96
CA ALA A 30 2.66 -4.18 -3.54
C ALA A 30 3.70 -3.49 -2.66
N TYR A 31 3.35 -2.33 -2.10
CA TYR A 31 4.19 -1.59 -1.15
C TYR A 31 4.44 -2.42 0.12
N MET A 32 3.40 -2.91 0.78
CA MET A 32 3.54 -3.69 2.01
C MET A 32 4.29 -4.99 1.80
N LYS A 33 4.20 -5.62 0.63
CA LYS A 33 5.03 -6.77 0.28
C LYS A 33 6.52 -6.43 0.25
N ILE A 34 6.89 -5.24 -0.22
CA ILE A 34 8.28 -4.77 -0.19
C ILE A 34 8.73 -4.51 1.25
N ILE A 35 7.89 -3.82 2.04
CA ILE A 35 8.17 -3.54 3.46
C ILE A 35 8.33 -4.82 4.27
N SER A 36 7.39 -5.78 4.13
CA SER A 36 7.48 -7.08 4.79
C SER A 36 8.82 -7.76 4.51
N ILE A 37 9.25 -7.83 3.23
CA ILE A 37 10.54 -8.45 2.90
C ILE A 37 11.73 -7.68 3.51
N ARG A 38 11.70 -6.34 3.46
CA ARG A 38 12.77 -5.49 3.99
C ARG A 38 12.98 -5.70 5.49
N TYR A 39 11.91 -5.99 6.22
CA TYR A 39 11.93 -6.20 7.67
C TYR A 39 11.69 -7.67 8.05
N GLU A 40 12.17 -8.61 7.24
CA GLU A 40 12.17 -10.05 7.56
C GLU A 40 10.79 -10.63 7.95
N ASN A 41 9.75 -10.15 7.29
CA ASN A 41 8.34 -10.48 7.50
C ASN A 41 7.79 -10.15 8.90
N LYS A 42 8.40 -9.19 9.59
CA LYS A 42 7.89 -8.65 10.86
C LYS A 42 6.58 -7.85 10.73
N PHE A 43 6.19 -7.49 9.51
CA PHE A 43 5.05 -6.62 9.25
C PHE A 43 4.05 -7.24 8.30
N SER A 44 2.78 -7.05 8.60
CA SER A 44 1.64 -7.51 7.80
C SER A 44 0.61 -6.39 7.68
N MET A 45 -0.21 -6.45 6.62
CA MET A 45 -1.31 -5.52 6.39
C MET A 45 -2.56 -6.31 6.06
N ASP A 46 -3.65 -5.99 6.75
CA ASP A 46 -4.98 -6.51 6.47
C ASP A 46 -5.86 -5.42 5.91
N MET A 47 -6.50 -5.72 4.79
CA MET A 47 -7.40 -4.79 4.12
C MET A 47 -8.82 -5.33 4.22
N HIS A 48 -9.64 -4.62 4.98
CA HIS A 48 -11.06 -4.87 5.08
C HIS A 48 -11.80 -3.79 4.29
N VAL A 49 -12.21 -4.13 3.09
CA VAL A 49 -12.93 -3.25 2.17
C VAL A 49 -14.16 -3.96 1.64
N ASP A 50 -15.27 -3.23 1.60
CA ASP A 50 -16.49 -3.68 0.93
C ASP A 50 -16.27 -3.70 -0.58
N GLU A 51 -16.56 -4.83 -1.22
CA GLU A 51 -16.35 -5.03 -2.66
C GLU A 51 -17.04 -3.96 -3.52
N ARG A 52 -18.17 -3.42 -3.04
CA ARG A 52 -18.93 -2.36 -3.73
C ARG A 52 -18.12 -1.07 -3.88
N LEU A 53 -17.11 -0.86 -3.04
CA LEU A 53 -16.25 0.31 -3.07
C LEU A 53 -15.12 0.17 -4.09
N LEU A 54 -14.76 -1.04 -4.52
CA LEU A 54 -13.56 -1.27 -5.33
C LEU A 54 -13.57 -0.51 -6.65
N GLU A 55 -14.75 -0.35 -7.26
CA GLU A 55 -14.93 0.36 -8.53
C GLU A 55 -15.15 1.87 -8.37
N MET A 56 -15.36 2.36 -7.13
CA MET A 56 -15.50 3.79 -6.88
C MET A 56 -14.18 4.50 -7.14
N LYS A 57 -14.27 5.76 -7.59
CA LYS A 57 -13.10 6.58 -7.88
C LYS A 57 -12.70 7.45 -6.70
N THR A 58 -11.40 7.57 -6.49
CA THR A 58 -10.76 8.39 -5.46
C THR A 58 -9.56 9.13 -6.04
N PRO A 59 -9.15 10.28 -5.47
CA PRO A 59 -7.87 10.89 -5.82
C PRO A 59 -6.72 9.89 -5.72
N LYS A 60 -5.90 9.85 -6.76
CA LYS A 60 -4.71 9.00 -6.84
C LYS A 60 -3.75 9.32 -5.70
N MET A 61 -3.15 8.28 -5.11
CA MET A 61 -2.17 8.34 -4.01
C MET A 61 -2.76 8.86 -2.69
N ILE A 62 -4.08 8.80 -2.48
CA ILE A 62 -4.67 9.26 -1.22
C ILE A 62 -4.38 8.32 -0.05
N LEU A 63 -4.28 7.00 -0.29
CA LEU A 63 -4.01 6.01 0.76
C LEU A 63 -2.50 5.88 1.06
N GLN A 64 -1.66 6.19 0.06
CA GLN A 64 -0.21 6.11 0.18
C GLN A 64 0.37 6.85 1.40
N PRO A 65 0.08 8.14 1.65
CA PRO A 65 0.64 8.85 2.81
C PRO A 65 0.18 8.23 4.14
N ILE A 66 -1.03 7.67 4.19
CA ILE A 66 -1.56 7.03 5.41
C ILE A 66 -0.78 5.75 5.72
N VAL A 67 -0.62 4.89 4.72
CA VAL A 67 0.12 3.62 4.87
C VAL A 67 1.61 3.89 5.11
N GLU A 68 2.24 4.79 4.34
CA GLU A 68 3.65 5.15 4.51
C GLU A 68 3.91 5.73 5.90
N ASN A 69 3.07 6.66 6.38
CA ASN A 69 3.24 7.22 7.71
C ASN A 69 3.10 6.16 8.80
N SER A 70 2.19 5.19 8.63
CA SER A 70 1.98 4.12 9.60
C SER A 70 3.16 3.14 9.64
N VAL A 71 3.79 2.87 8.49
CA VAL A 71 5.04 2.09 8.42
C VAL A 71 6.22 2.85 9.01
N TYR A 72 6.48 4.07 8.54
CA TYR A 72 7.65 4.85 8.95
C TYR A 72 7.59 5.29 10.41
N HIS A 73 6.44 5.75 10.90
CA HIS A 73 6.35 6.27 12.26
C HIS A 73 5.85 5.25 13.27
N GLY A 74 5.02 4.29 12.85
CA GLY A 74 4.51 3.23 13.71
C GLY A 74 5.48 2.04 13.78
N LEU A 75 5.68 1.38 12.64
CA LEU A 75 6.34 0.08 12.57
C LEU A 75 7.87 0.14 12.68
N GLU A 76 8.52 1.17 12.11
CA GLU A 76 9.99 1.32 12.19
C GLU A 76 10.50 1.41 13.64
N ARG A 77 9.66 1.87 14.58
CA ARG A 77 10.01 2.00 16.00
C ARG A 77 9.74 0.73 16.83
N MET A 78 9.22 -0.34 16.22
CA MET A 78 8.84 -1.58 16.90
C MET A 78 9.83 -2.71 16.61
N ASP A 79 10.64 -3.08 17.61
CA ASP A 79 11.60 -4.19 17.47
C ASP A 79 10.94 -5.57 17.26
N GLN A 80 9.71 -5.73 17.76
CA GLN A 80 8.97 -7.01 17.78
C GLN A 80 8.06 -7.24 16.56
N GLY A 81 7.98 -6.30 15.62
CA GLY A 81 7.02 -6.37 14.51
C GLY A 81 5.63 -5.79 14.84
N GLY A 82 4.73 -5.78 13.85
CA GLY A 82 3.42 -5.14 13.97
C GLY A 82 2.48 -5.40 12.78
N ARG A 83 1.20 -5.04 12.95
CA ARG A 83 0.13 -5.31 11.99
C ARG A 83 -0.60 -4.00 11.67
N LEU A 84 -0.80 -3.75 10.38
CA LEU A 84 -1.62 -2.66 9.84
C LEU A 84 -3.03 -3.14 9.53
#